data_AF-A0A453R9C4-F1
#
_entry.id   AF-A0A453R9C4-F1
#
_cell.length_a   1.000
_cell.length_b   1.000
_cell.length_c   1.000
_cell.angle_alpha   90.00
_cell.angle_beta   90.00
_cell.angle_gamma   90.00
#
_symmetry.space_group_name_H-M   'P 1'
#
loop_
_entity.id
_entity.type
_entity.pdbx_description
1 polymer ?
#
loop_
_entity_poly.entity_id
_entity_poly.type
_entity_poly.pdbx_seq_one_letter_code
_entity_poly.pdbx_strand_id
1 'polypeptide(L)'
;LRRRSPPPEPPEPQVSSLLAALPSTALIFKPKPRRTLSPPRRWKLLFNEEGCLDAAGMIMRVQRGGVHPNIKGEVWEFLLGCYDPKSTTEQRNQLRQQRMFCFISLFICILLSSSHLSPFSSHYSFTFHYDA
;
A
#
# COMPACT_ATOMS: atom_id res chain seq x y z
N LEU A 1 31.02 14.40 -46.64
CA LEU A 1 29.69 14.27 -46.00
C LEU A 1 29.73 14.95 -44.63
N ARG A 2 29.36 16.24 -44.54
CA ARG A 2 29.25 16.96 -43.26
C ARG A 2 28.07 16.34 -42.49
N ARG A 3 28.35 15.62 -41.40
CA ARG A 3 27.29 15.14 -40.49
C ARG A 3 26.59 16.38 -39.92
N ARG A 4 25.31 16.57 -40.25
CA ARG A 4 24.49 17.61 -39.63
C ARG A 4 24.29 17.23 -38.16
N SER A 5 24.59 18.15 -37.26
CA SER A 5 24.29 18.01 -35.83
C SER A 5 22.77 17.84 -35.66
N PRO A 6 22.30 16.97 -34.75
CA PRO A 6 20.89 16.84 -34.48
C PRO A 6 20.33 18.15 -33.89
N PRO A 7 19.08 18.52 -34.22
CA PRO A 7 18.44 19.72 -33.70
C PRO A 7 18.30 19.65 -32.17
N PRO A 8 18.28 20.81 -31.47
CA PRO A 8 18.11 20.84 -30.03
C PRO A 8 16.74 20.25 -29.67
N GLU A 9 16.75 19.21 -28.82
CA GLU A 9 15.54 18.61 -28.25
C GLU A 9 14.70 19.70 -27.55
N PRO A 10 13.38 19.75 -27.78
CA PRO A 10 12.50 20.67 -27.07
C PRO A 10 12.56 20.39 -25.56
N PRO A 11 12.41 21.41 -24.70
CA PRO A 11 12.45 21.21 -23.27
C PRO A 11 11.35 20.22 -22.90
N GLU A 12 11.74 19.04 -22.40
CA GLU A 12 10.79 18.07 -21.89
C GLU A 12 9.87 18.78 -20.88
N PRO A 13 8.54 18.60 -20.98
CA PRO A 13 7.65 19.13 -19.97
C PRO A 13 8.05 18.49 -18.65
N GLN A 14 8.72 19.26 -17.81
CA GLN A 14 9.19 18.77 -16.52
C GLN A 14 7.94 18.38 -15.74
N VAL A 15 7.73 17.08 -15.59
CA VAL A 15 6.59 16.50 -14.86
C VAL A 15 6.50 17.11 -13.45
N SER A 16 7.64 17.54 -12.90
CA SER A 16 7.80 18.33 -11.68
C SER A 16 7.04 19.67 -11.68
N SER A 17 6.96 20.37 -12.81
CA SER A 17 6.26 21.65 -12.94
C SER A 17 4.73 21.47 -12.91
N LEU A 18 4.22 20.39 -13.51
CA LEU A 18 2.81 20.00 -13.41
C LEU A 18 2.43 19.58 -11.99
N LEU A 19 3.34 18.92 -11.27
CA LEU A 19 3.13 18.56 -9.86
C LEU A 19 3.11 19.80 -8.95
N ALA A 20 3.93 20.81 -9.25
CA ALA A 20 3.99 22.07 -8.51
C ALA A 20 2.77 22.98 -8.74
N ALA A 21 2.09 22.83 -9.88
CA ALA A 21 0.88 23.58 -10.21
C ALA A 21 -0.38 23.06 -9.51
N LEU A 22 -0.32 21.85 -8.92
CA LEU A 22 -1.43 21.30 -8.14
C LEU A 22 -1.37 21.86 -6.71
N PRO A 23 -2.42 22.54 -6.22
CA PRO A 23 -2.45 22.96 -4.84
C PRO A 23 -2.36 21.72 -3.95
N SER A 24 -1.37 21.65 -3.06
CA SER A 24 -1.12 20.50 -2.16
C SER A 24 -2.34 20.11 -1.31
N THR A 25 -3.35 20.97 -1.24
CA THR A 25 -4.63 20.74 -0.59
C THR A 25 -5.60 19.87 -1.39
N ALA A 26 -5.42 19.71 -2.71
CA ALA A 26 -6.29 18.93 -3.58
C ALA A 26 -6.14 17.41 -3.40
N LEU A 27 -4.96 16.94 -2.96
CA LEU A 27 -4.70 15.52 -2.70
C LEU A 27 -5.04 15.09 -1.26
N ILE A 28 -5.28 16.05 -0.37
CA ILE A 28 -5.55 15.77 1.03
C ILE A 28 -7.07 15.66 1.21
N PHE A 29 -7.57 14.42 1.12
CA PHE A 29 -8.91 14.09 1.62
C PHE A 29 -8.95 14.36 3.12
N LYS A 30 -9.39 15.55 3.51
CA LYS A 30 -9.60 15.89 4.92
C LYS A 30 -10.84 15.15 5.42
N PRO A 31 -10.70 14.16 6.31
CA PRO A 31 -11.86 13.44 6.84
C PRO A 31 -12.78 14.44 7.55
N LYS A 32 -14.06 14.51 7.15
CA LYS A 32 -15.03 15.38 7.82
C LYS A 32 -15.40 14.71 9.16
N PRO A 33 -15.11 15.32 10.32
CA PRO A 33 -15.20 14.65 11.63
C PRO A 33 -16.61 14.23 12.08
N ARG A 34 -17.65 14.43 11.25
CA ARG A 34 -19.05 13.99 11.51
C ARG A 34 -19.69 13.18 10.39
N ARG A 35 -19.00 12.94 9.27
CA ARG A 35 -19.55 12.24 8.10
C ARG A 35 -18.70 11.08 7.60
N THR A 36 -17.50 10.87 8.14
CA THR A 36 -16.68 9.70 7.81
C THR A 36 -17.45 8.41 7.96
N LEU A 37 -17.01 7.37 7.23
CA LEU A 37 -17.44 6.00 7.44
C LEU A 37 -17.22 5.70 8.93
N SER A 38 -18.32 5.87 9.66
CA SER A 38 -18.34 6.12 11.10
C SER A 38 -18.07 4.80 11.86
N PRO A 39 -17.89 4.81 13.19
CA PRO A 39 -17.07 3.87 13.97
C PRO A 39 -17.32 2.39 13.66
N PRO A 40 -16.39 1.46 14.01
CA PRO A 40 -16.39 0.04 13.61
C PRO A 40 -17.75 -0.68 13.58
N ARG A 41 -18.71 -0.25 14.41
CA ARG A 41 -20.13 -0.64 14.32
C ARG A 41 -20.76 -0.45 12.94
N ARG A 42 -20.65 0.72 12.28
CA ARG A 42 -21.27 0.94 10.95
C ARG A 42 -20.53 0.23 9.82
N TRP A 43 -19.23 -0.01 9.98
CA TRP A 43 -18.44 -0.83 9.04
C TRP A 43 -18.93 -2.27 9.03
N LYS A 44 -19.15 -2.86 10.22
CA LYS A 44 -19.70 -4.22 10.38
C LYS A 44 -21.09 -4.39 9.74
N LEU A 45 -21.91 -3.35 9.67
CA LEU A 45 -23.24 -3.39 9.04
C LEU A 45 -23.21 -3.50 7.50
N LEU A 46 -22.05 -3.30 6.86
CA LEU A 46 -21.91 -3.47 5.41
C LEU A 46 -21.66 -4.92 5.01
N PHE A 47 -21.40 -5.80 5.98
CA PHE A 47 -21.21 -7.22 5.74
C PHE A 47 -22.55 -7.95 5.90
N ASN A 48 -22.80 -8.93 5.03
CA ASN A 48 -23.89 -9.90 5.21
C ASN A 48 -23.47 -11.01 6.20
N GLU A 49 -24.38 -11.93 6.50
CA GLU A 49 -24.15 -13.07 7.39
C GLU A 49 -23.04 -13.99 6.86
N GLU A 50 -22.86 -14.05 5.54
CA GLU A 50 -21.82 -14.81 4.85
C GLU A 50 -20.44 -14.10 4.84
N GLY A 51 -20.36 -12.85 5.28
CA GLY A 51 -19.13 -12.05 5.33
C GLY A 51 -18.70 -11.41 4.01
N CYS A 52 -19.56 -11.38 3.00
CA CYS A 52 -19.46 -10.57 1.79
C CYS A 52 -19.76 -9.09 2.08
N LEU A 53 -19.07 -8.19 1.39
CA LEU A 53 -19.17 -6.74 1.58
C LEU A 53 -20.05 -6.09 0.51
N ASP A 54 -20.99 -5.22 0.93
CA ASP A 54 -21.64 -4.27 0.04
C ASP A 54 -20.65 -3.17 -0.41
N ALA A 55 -19.87 -3.46 -1.45
CA ALA A 55 -18.87 -2.54 -1.98
C ALA A 55 -19.47 -1.25 -2.54
N ALA A 56 -20.65 -1.29 -3.16
CA ALA A 56 -21.32 -0.10 -3.67
C ALA A 56 -21.70 0.83 -2.50
N GLY A 57 -22.30 0.27 -1.45
CA GLY A 57 -22.62 0.98 -0.22
C GLY A 57 -21.39 1.49 0.53
N MET A 58 -20.27 0.77 0.49
CA MET A 58 -18.99 1.24 1.04
C MET A 58 -18.48 2.45 0.26
N ILE A 59 -18.31 2.34 -1.07
CA ILE A 59 -17.73 3.40 -1.92
C ILE A 59 -18.51 4.69 -1.76
N MET A 60 -19.84 4.62 -1.80
CA MET A 60 -20.70 5.80 -1.63
C MET A 60 -20.47 6.50 -0.27
N ARG A 61 -20.25 5.75 0.81
CA ARG A 61 -19.98 6.30 2.14
C ARG A 61 -18.57 6.90 2.23
N VAL A 62 -17.58 6.27 1.60
CA VAL A 62 -16.21 6.79 1.53
C VAL A 62 -16.18 8.10 0.74
N GLN A 63 -16.85 8.18 -0.40
CA GLN A 63 -16.90 9.39 -1.22
C GLN A 63 -17.58 10.56 -0.51
N ARG A 64 -18.65 10.30 0.26
CA ARG A 64 -19.39 11.35 0.99
C ARG A 64 -18.71 11.81 2.27
N GLY A 65 -17.95 10.92 2.91
CA GLY A 65 -17.52 11.07 4.30
C GLY A 65 -16.02 11.02 4.55
N GLY A 66 -15.27 10.33 3.70
CA GLY A 66 -13.94 9.84 3.99
C GLY A 66 -13.95 8.60 4.88
N VAL A 67 -12.76 8.03 5.12
CA VAL A 67 -12.56 6.84 5.95
C VAL A 67 -12.09 7.24 7.35
N HIS A 68 -12.64 6.62 8.39
CA HIS A 68 -12.17 6.83 9.76
C HIS A 68 -10.83 6.09 9.98
N PRO A 69 -9.83 6.70 10.66
CA PRO A 69 -8.48 6.14 10.77
C PRO A 69 -8.44 4.73 11.38
N ASN A 70 -9.28 4.47 12.39
CA ASN A 70 -9.33 3.17 13.08
C ASN A 70 -9.72 1.97 12.18
N ILE A 71 -10.46 2.20 11.09
CA ILE A 71 -10.89 1.16 10.14
C ILE A 71 -10.20 1.30 8.78
N LYS A 72 -9.24 2.24 8.67
CA LYS A 72 -8.62 2.59 7.39
C LYS A 72 -7.90 1.39 6.79
N GLY A 73 -7.20 0.60 7.59
CA GLY A 73 -6.51 -0.61 7.11
C GLY A 73 -7.47 -1.54 6.37
N GLU A 74 -8.55 -1.94 7.02
CA GLU A 74 -9.54 -2.87 6.43
C GLU A 74 -10.21 -2.31 5.18
N VAL A 75 -10.66 -1.04 5.21
CA VAL A 75 -11.36 -0.41 4.07
C VAL A 75 -10.44 -0.27 2.85
N TRP A 76 -9.16 0.06 3.07
CA TRP A 76 -8.20 0.22 1.97
C TRP A 76 -7.86 -1.10 1.29
N GLU A 77 -7.88 -2.23 2.00
CA GLU A 77 -7.69 -3.54 1.38
C GLU A 77 -8.76 -3.83 0.31
N PHE A 78 -10.00 -3.39 0.53
CA PHE A 78 -11.08 -3.50 -0.48
C PHE A 78 -10.95 -2.47 -1.60
N LEU A 79 -10.61 -1.22 -1.28
CA LEU A 79 -10.45 -0.16 -2.28
C LEU A 79 -9.27 -0.41 -3.24
N LEU A 80 -8.21 -1.07 -2.76
CA LEU A 80 -7.05 -1.45 -3.57
C LEU A 80 -7.28 -2.72 -4.38
N GLY A 81 -8.46 -3.35 -4.27
CA GLY A 81 -8.77 -4.60 -4.98
C GLY A 81 -8.02 -5.81 -4.44
N CYS A 82 -7.47 -5.74 -3.22
CA CYS A 82 -6.77 -6.87 -2.62
C CYS A 82 -7.73 -8.01 -2.25
N TYR A 83 -9.02 -7.71 -2.09
CA TYR A 83 -10.09 -8.69 -1.87
C TYR A 83 -11.24 -8.43 -2.85
N ASP A 84 -11.89 -9.51 -3.29
CA ASP A 84 -13.16 -9.42 -3.98
C ASP A 84 -14.25 -9.00 -2.98
N PRO A 85 -15.09 -7.99 -3.26
CA PRO A 85 -16.26 -7.65 -2.44
C PRO A 85 -17.17 -8.84 -2.10
N LYS A 86 -17.24 -9.85 -2.98
CA LYS A 86 -18.05 -11.06 -2.79
C LYS A 86 -17.32 -12.17 -2.05
N SER A 87 -16.05 -11.95 -1.65
CA SER A 87 -15.29 -12.95 -0.90
C SER A 87 -15.77 -13.04 0.54
N THR A 88 -15.88 -14.27 1.03
CA THR A 88 -16.24 -14.55 2.42
C THR A 88 -15.12 -14.15 3.37
N THR A 89 -15.45 -13.94 4.64
CA THR A 89 -14.45 -13.62 5.67
C THR A 89 -13.35 -14.68 5.76
N GLU A 90 -13.72 -15.96 5.60
CA GLU A 90 -12.79 -17.08 5.68
C GLU A 90 -11.78 -17.06 4.52
N GLN A 91 -12.26 -16.83 3.30
CA GLN A 91 -11.41 -16.73 2.12
C GLN A 91 -10.42 -15.55 2.24
N ARG A 92 -10.85 -14.43 2.82
CA ARG A 92 -9.98 -13.27 3.11
C ARG A 92 -8.94 -13.59 4.18
N ASN A 93 -9.28 -14.37 5.20
CA ASN A 93 -8.33 -14.82 6.22
C ASN A 93 -7.25 -15.74 5.62
N GLN A 94 -7.64 -16.66 4.75
CA GLN A 94 -6.69 -17.52 4.03
C GLN A 94 -5.73 -16.70 3.16
N LEU A 95 -6.24 -15.71 2.42
CA LEU A 95 -5.39 -14.82 1.62
C LEU A 95 -4.41 -14.01 2.48
N ARG A 96 -4.83 -13.55 3.67
CA ARG A 96 -3.92 -12.89 4.63
C ARG A 96 -2.80 -13.82 5.06
N GLN A 97 -3.14 -15.05 5.45
CA GLN A 97 -2.15 -16.04 5.86
C GLN A 97 -1.20 -16.40 4.71
N GLN A 98 -1.73 -16.65 3.50
CA GLN A 98 -0.89 -16.95 2.33
C GLN A 98 0.09 -15.83 2.02
N ARG A 99 -0.33 -14.57 2.07
CA ARG A 99 0.58 -13.42 1.87
C ARG A 99 1.64 -13.34 2.97
N MET A 100 1.28 -13.62 4.22
CA MET A 100 2.25 -13.68 5.32
C MET A 100 3.28 -14.79 5.09
N PHE A 101 2.84 -15.99 4.73
CA PHE A 101 3.74 -17.11 4.40
C PHE A 101 4.64 -16.77 3.22
N CYS A 102 4.09 -16.17 2.15
CA CYS A 102 4.87 -15.77 0.99
C CYS A 102 5.92 -14.70 1.35
N PHE A 103 5.56 -13.72 2.17
CA PHE A 103 6.48 -12.69 2.64
C PHE A 103 7.60 -13.27 3.52
N ILE A 104 7.24 -14.13 4.48
CA ILE A 104 8.20 -14.80 5.37
C ILE A 104 9.12 -15.72 4.54
N SER A 105 8.57 -16.48 3.60
CA SER A 105 9.34 -17.34 2.71
C SER A 105 10.32 -16.53 1.86
N LEU A 106 9.86 -15.43 1.24
CA LEU A 106 10.73 -14.53 0.49
C LEU A 106 11.85 -13.97 1.37
N PHE A 107 11.52 -13.52 2.57
CA PHE A 107 12.47 -12.97 3.53
C PHE A 107 13.53 -14.01 3.93
N ILE A 108 13.12 -15.24 4.24
CA ILE A 108 14.03 -16.35 4.53
C ILE A 108 14.92 -16.66 3.31
N CYS A 109 14.37 -16.70 2.10
CA CYS A 109 15.15 -16.90 0.88
C CYS A 109 16.20 -15.81 0.65
N ILE A 110 15.84 -14.54 0.90
CA ILE A 110 16.78 -13.42 0.81
C ILE A 110 17.90 -13.59 1.85
N LEU A 111 17.57 -13.90 3.11
CA LEU A 111 18.57 -14.11 4.17
C LEU A 111 19.48 -15.32 3.89
N LEU A 112 18.94 -16.43 3.40
CA LEU A 112 19.71 -17.62 3.02
C LEU A 112 20.58 -17.37 1.78
N SER A 113 20.10 -16.57 0.82
CA SER A 113 20.88 -16.19 -0.37
C SER A 113 22.00 -15.20 -0.02
N SER A 114 21.77 -14.27 0.92
CA SER A 114 22.82 -13.40 1.47
C SER A 114 23.87 -14.18 2.25
N SER A 115 23.50 -15.32 2.87
CA SER A 115 24.44 -16.24 3.53
C SER A 115 25.24 -17.09 2.53
N HIS A 116 24.75 -17.25 1.30
CA HIS A 116 25.36 -18.04 0.22
C HIS A 116 25.96 -17.14 -0.89
N LEU A 117 26.30 -15.89 -0.57
CA LEU A 117 27.11 -15.00 -1.42
C LEU A 117 28.43 -14.57 -0.76
N SER A 118 28.90 -15.32 0.25
CA SER A 118 30.25 -15.15 0.78
C SER A 118 31.16 -16.34 0.44
N PRO A 119 31.86 -16.30 -0.72
CA PRO A 119 33.15 -16.92 -0.84
C PRO A 119 34.23 -15.84 -1.02
N PHE A 120 34.17 -14.70 -0.32
CA PHE A 120 35.29 -13.77 -0.31
C PHE A 120 35.40 -13.00 1.01
N SER A 121 36.38 -13.44 1.79
CA SER A 121 37.36 -12.65 2.53
C SER A 121 36.89 -11.69 3.62
N SER A 122 37.14 -12.13 4.86
CA SER A 122 37.85 -11.39 5.93
C SER A 122 37.87 -9.86 5.81
N HIS A 123 37.06 -9.17 6.62
CA HIS A 123 37.46 -8.11 7.57
C HIS A 123 36.24 -7.28 8.01
N TYR A 124 35.34 -7.86 8.81
CA TYR A 124 34.38 -7.07 9.59
C TYR A 124 34.28 -7.67 10.99
N SER A 125 35.24 -7.31 11.84
CA SER A 125 35.13 -7.51 13.29
C SER A 125 34.15 -6.48 13.84
N PHE A 126 32.89 -6.87 13.99
CA PHE A 126 31.92 -6.09 14.75
C PHE A 126 31.96 -6.58 16.21
N THR A 127 32.88 -6.04 17.00
CA THR A 127 32.87 -6.22 18.46
C THR A 127 31.66 -5.48 19.02
N PHE A 128 30.59 -6.21 19.34
CA PHE A 128 29.55 -5.73 20.24
C PHE A 128 30.13 -5.67 21.66
N HIS A 129 30.51 -4.46 22.09
CA HIS A 129 30.76 -4.19 23.50
C HIS A 129 29.41 -4.06 24.20
N TYR A 130 29.01 -5.09 24.94
CA TYR A 130 27.95 -4.97 25.93
C TYR A 130 28.59 -4.41 27.19
N ASP A 131 28.43 -3.10 27.41
CA ASP A 131 28.65 -2.54 28.74
C ASP A 131 27.49 -2.98 29.66
N ALA A 132 27.88 -3.47 30.82
CA ALA A 132 27.06 -3.99 31.92
C ALA A 132 26.61 -2.88 32.87
#